data_AF-X1PVU6-F1
#
_entry.id   AF-X1PVU6-F1
#
_cell.length_a   1.000
_cell.length_b   1.000
_cell.length_c   1.000
_cell.angle_alpha   90.00
_cell.angle_beta   90.00
_cell.angle_gamma   90.00
#
_symmetry.space_group_name_H-M   'P 1'
#
loop_
_entity.id
_entity.type
_entity.pdbx_description
1 polymer ?
#
loop_
_entity_poly.entity_id
_entity_poly.type
_entity_poly.pdbx_seq_one_letter_code
_entity_poly.pdbx_strand_id
1 'polypeptide(L)'
;MKNENRRQNICNIEATNCHKCSVNGKLMCKFDIKDTIYFVIPVLSVWIISVAGILHGFISGGLNTLQLIFLFSSYIGYLAFFFQVWENKILCSHCPYYAFEDEKKVKCYANYGIYKAWKYDPAPMSRSEKIQFIIGIAIFIGIPLIFLLLPKMYIYFILSL
;
A
#
# COMPACT_ATOMS: atom_id res chain seq x y z
N MET A 1 -7.41 -11.37 30.77
CA MET A 1 -6.26 -12.33 30.87
C MET A 1 -5.85 -12.97 29.53
N LYS A 2 -6.73 -13.23 28.55
CA LYS A 2 -6.33 -13.83 27.25
C LYS A 2 -5.61 -12.84 26.29
N ASN A 3 -5.76 -11.54 26.50
CA ASN A 3 -5.24 -10.47 25.63
C ASN A 3 -3.81 -9.99 25.96
N GLU A 4 -3.30 -10.19 27.18
CA GLU A 4 -1.91 -9.82 27.53
C GLU A 4 -0.90 -10.86 27.04
N ASN A 5 -1.19 -12.15 27.22
CA ASN A 5 -0.33 -13.23 26.74
C ASN A 5 -0.18 -13.25 25.19
N ARG A 6 -1.20 -12.75 24.45
CA ARG A 6 -1.13 -12.63 22.99
C ARG A 6 -0.29 -11.42 22.55
N ARG A 7 -0.37 -10.31 23.32
CA ARG A 7 0.47 -9.11 23.16
C ARG A 7 1.94 -9.36 23.47
N GLN A 8 2.26 -10.19 24.46
CA GLN A 8 3.65 -10.48 24.84
C GLN A 8 4.43 -11.31 23.81
N ASN A 9 3.74 -12.05 22.94
CA ASN A 9 4.38 -12.88 21.91
C ASN A 9 4.66 -12.13 20.60
N ILE A 10 3.99 -11.00 20.37
CA ILE A 10 4.26 -10.11 19.25
C ILE A 10 5.14 -9.01 19.80
N CYS A 11 6.39 -8.92 19.34
CA CYS A 11 7.39 -7.95 19.79
C CYS A 11 6.74 -6.61 20.19
N ASN A 12 6.87 -6.27 21.47
CA ASN A 12 6.43 -4.97 21.97
C ASN A 12 7.28 -3.87 21.31
N ILE A 13 6.81 -2.63 21.32
CA ILE A 13 7.45 -1.46 20.69
C ILE A 13 8.93 -1.26 21.14
N GLU A 14 9.31 -1.88 22.26
CA GLU A 14 10.63 -1.84 22.90
C GLU A 14 11.58 -2.99 22.49
N ALA A 15 11.13 -3.92 21.65
CA ALA A 15 11.98 -5.03 21.24
C ALA A 15 13.18 -4.57 20.42
N THR A 16 14.37 -4.64 21.01
CA THR A 16 15.64 -4.30 20.37
C THR A 16 16.16 -5.36 19.42
N ASN A 17 15.62 -6.58 19.45
CA ASN A 17 16.09 -7.69 18.62
C ASN A 17 14.94 -8.58 18.10
N CYS A 18 14.58 -8.40 16.83
CA CYS A 18 13.48 -9.11 16.18
C CYS A 18 13.68 -10.64 16.08
N HIS A 19 14.90 -11.14 16.22
CA HIS A 19 15.18 -12.59 16.26
C HIS A 19 14.65 -13.26 17.53
N LYS A 20 14.43 -12.51 18.61
CA LYS A 20 13.93 -13.05 19.89
C LYS A 20 12.40 -13.10 19.99
N CYS A 21 11.69 -12.65 18.96
CA CYS A 21 10.22 -12.67 18.93
C CYS A 21 9.65 -13.79 18.08
N SER A 22 8.35 -14.03 18.20
CA SER A 22 7.61 -15.01 17.39
C SER A 22 7.79 -14.85 15.87
N VAL A 23 8.11 -13.64 15.41
CA VAL A 23 8.42 -13.32 14.00
C VAL A 23 9.80 -13.80 13.53
N ASN A 24 10.69 -14.20 14.46
CA ASN A 24 12.03 -14.74 14.21
C ASN A 24 12.85 -13.96 13.15
N GLY A 25 12.78 -12.62 13.21
CA GLY A 25 13.46 -11.74 12.26
C GLY A 25 12.95 -11.76 10.80
N LYS A 26 11.90 -12.53 10.49
CA LYS A 26 11.32 -12.58 9.12
C LYS A 26 10.44 -11.38 8.79
N LEU A 27 9.95 -10.69 9.81
CA LEU A 27 9.09 -9.51 9.71
C LEU A 27 9.63 -8.41 10.64
N MET A 28 9.34 -7.16 10.27
CA MET A 28 9.64 -6.01 11.12
C MET A 28 8.86 -6.14 12.43
N CYS A 29 9.58 -5.97 13.53
CA CYS A 29 9.06 -6.19 14.86
C CYS A 29 8.90 -4.89 15.67
N LYS A 30 9.43 -3.78 15.15
CA LYS A 30 9.34 -2.44 15.70
C LYS A 30 8.96 -1.46 14.60
N PHE A 31 7.97 -0.62 14.86
CA PHE A 31 7.60 0.46 13.95
C PHE A 31 8.59 1.62 14.11
N ASP A 32 9.19 2.07 13.01
CA ASP A 32 9.94 3.32 12.93
C ASP A 32 9.33 4.20 11.82
N ILE A 33 9.11 5.47 12.14
CA ILE A 33 8.58 6.45 11.19
C ILE A 33 9.55 6.65 10.00
N LYS A 34 10.84 6.41 10.21
CA LYS A 34 11.84 6.46 9.13
C LYS A 34 11.52 5.47 8.03
N ASP A 35 11.05 4.26 8.38
CA ASP A 35 10.69 3.24 7.40
C ASP A 35 9.46 3.66 6.59
N THR A 36 8.50 4.34 7.23
CA THR A 36 7.37 4.96 6.52
C THR A 36 7.86 5.99 5.51
N ILE A 37 8.79 6.86 5.89
CA ILE A 37 9.34 7.90 5.01
C ILE A 37 10.08 7.27 3.82
N TYR A 38 10.94 6.28 4.06
CA TYR A 38 11.65 5.55 3.01
C TYR A 38 10.72 4.82 2.05
N PHE A 39 9.55 4.38 2.51
CA PHE A 39 8.53 3.78 1.66
C PHE A 39 7.73 4.82 0.87
N VAL A 40 7.26 5.88 1.53
CA VAL A 40 6.34 6.87 0.96
C VAL A 40 7.03 7.78 -0.06
N ILE A 41 8.27 8.21 0.19
CA ILE A 41 8.97 9.15 -0.70
C ILE A 41 9.11 8.60 -2.14
N PRO A 42 9.62 7.37 -2.37
CA PRO A 42 9.71 6.82 -3.71
C PRO A 42 8.35 6.68 -4.39
N VAL A 43 7.34 6.16 -3.68
CA VAL A 43 5.98 5.98 -4.22
C VAL A 43 5.37 7.32 -4.65
N LEU A 44 5.47 8.34 -3.80
CA LEU A 44 4.98 9.68 -4.12
C LEU A 44 5.75 10.33 -5.26
N SER A 45 7.07 10.11 -5.35
CA SER A 45 7.88 10.68 -6.44
C SER A 45 7.42 10.19 -7.81
N VAL A 46 7.18 8.88 -7.96
CA VAL A 46 6.65 8.29 -9.20
C VAL A 46 5.24 8.81 -9.50
N TRP A 47 4.39 8.89 -8.47
CA TRP A 47 3.04 9.43 -8.60
C TRP A 47 3.02 10.88 -9.08
N ILE A 48 3.88 11.75 -8.55
CA ILE A 48 4.00 13.15 -8.96
C ILE A 48 4.39 13.23 -10.44
N ILE A 49 5.37 12.44 -10.87
CA ILE A 49 5.81 12.39 -12.27
C ILE A 49 4.67 11.92 -13.19
N SER A 50 3.97 10.86 -12.80
CA SER A 50 2.83 10.33 -13.56
C SER A 50 1.70 11.35 -13.70
N VAL A 51 1.32 12.02 -12.60
CA VAL A 51 0.28 13.07 -12.63
C VAL A 51 0.72 14.24 -13.51
N ALA A 52 1.97 14.69 -13.41
CA ALA A 52 2.49 15.76 -14.25
C ALA A 52 2.44 15.40 -15.75
N GLY A 53 2.79 14.16 -16.10
CA GLY A 53 2.70 13.67 -17.48
C GLY A 53 1.28 13.59 -18.01
N ILE A 54 0.33 13.13 -17.19
CA ILE A 54 -1.10 13.08 -17.55
C ILE A 54 -1.65 14.49 -17.77
N LEU A 55 -1.32 15.46 -16.90
CA LEU A 55 -1.74 16.85 -17.04
C LEU A 55 -1.13 17.50 -18.29
N HIS A 56 0.14 17.23 -18.59
CA HIS A 56 0.75 17.67 -19.83
C HIS A 56 0.06 17.04 -21.07
N GLY A 57 -0.27 15.75 -21.02
CA GLY A 57 -1.07 15.06 -22.02
C GLY A 57 -2.43 15.71 -22.27
N PHE A 58 -3.09 16.16 -21.22
CA PHE A 58 -4.35 16.90 -21.31
C PHE A 58 -4.18 18.30 -21.94
N ILE A 59 -3.21 19.09 -21.45
CA ILE A 59 -2.97 20.46 -21.94
C ILE A 59 -2.56 20.47 -23.43
N SER A 60 -1.80 19.47 -23.86
CA SER A 60 -1.38 19.30 -25.26
C SER A 60 -2.48 18.77 -26.18
N GLY A 61 -3.67 18.46 -25.65
CA GLY A 61 -4.81 17.93 -26.40
C GLY A 61 -4.75 16.43 -26.70
N GLY A 62 -3.77 15.71 -26.15
CA GLY A 62 -3.64 14.25 -26.29
C GLY A 62 -4.59 13.44 -25.39
N LEU A 63 -5.17 14.09 -24.37
CA LEU A 63 -6.25 13.54 -23.54
C LEU A 63 -7.43 14.50 -23.53
N ASN A 64 -8.65 13.96 -23.57
CA ASN A 64 -9.87 14.75 -23.44
C ASN A 64 -10.39 14.78 -21.98
N THR A 65 -11.31 15.71 -21.70
CA THR A 65 -11.87 15.90 -20.35
C THR A 65 -12.56 14.64 -19.82
N LEU A 66 -13.25 13.88 -20.67
CA LEU A 66 -13.94 12.66 -20.27
C LEU A 66 -12.96 11.57 -19.82
N GLN A 67 -11.85 11.40 -20.54
CA GLN A 67 -10.76 10.48 -20.18
C GLN A 67 -10.14 10.86 -18.84
N LEU A 68 -9.94 12.16 -18.59
CA LEU A 68 -9.35 12.65 -17.36
C LEU A 68 -10.29 12.43 -16.16
N ILE A 69 -11.58 12.74 -16.31
CA ILE A 69 -12.61 12.46 -15.29
C ILE A 69 -12.70 10.96 -15.03
N PHE A 70 -12.72 10.14 -16.07
CA PHE A 70 -12.78 8.68 -15.95
C PHE A 70 -11.56 8.15 -15.19
N LEU A 71 -10.35 8.59 -15.56
CA LEU A 71 -9.12 8.20 -14.88
C LEU A 71 -9.17 8.55 -13.40
N PHE A 72 -9.35 9.83 -13.04
CA PHE A 72 -9.27 10.23 -11.64
C PHE A 72 -10.38 9.61 -10.80
N SER A 73 -11.61 9.52 -11.32
CA SER A 73 -12.73 8.92 -10.57
C SER A 73 -12.55 7.42 -10.36
N SER A 74 -12.21 6.66 -11.41
CA SER A 74 -11.96 5.22 -11.31
C SER A 74 -10.72 4.90 -10.49
N TYR A 75 -9.65 5.68 -10.63
CA TYR A 75 -8.41 5.47 -9.90
C TYR A 75 -8.58 5.80 -8.42
N ILE A 76 -9.20 6.94 -8.04
CA ILE A 76 -9.50 7.25 -6.63
C ILE A 76 -10.40 6.17 -6.02
N GLY A 77 -11.45 5.73 -6.74
CA GLY A 77 -12.32 4.65 -6.28
C GLY A 77 -11.55 3.34 -6.08
N TYR A 78 -10.67 3.00 -7.02
CA TYR A 78 -9.78 1.84 -6.93
C TYR A 78 -8.85 1.93 -5.72
N LEU A 79 -8.17 3.06 -5.51
CA LEU A 79 -7.26 3.27 -4.39
C LEU A 79 -7.98 3.14 -3.05
N ALA A 80 -9.14 3.79 -2.91
CA ALA A 80 -9.95 3.68 -1.72
C ALA A 80 -10.34 2.23 -1.44
N PHE A 81 -10.84 1.50 -2.45
CA PHE A 81 -11.19 0.09 -2.29
C PHE A 81 -9.97 -0.79 -1.98
N PHE A 82 -8.89 -0.65 -2.74
CA PHE A 82 -7.72 -1.50 -2.64
C PHE A 82 -7.03 -1.33 -1.28
N PHE A 83 -6.63 -0.12 -0.90
CA PHE A 83 -5.90 0.12 0.35
C PHE A 83 -6.78 -0.04 1.59
N GLN A 84 -8.03 0.45 1.57
CA GLN A 84 -8.89 0.42 2.77
C GLN A 84 -9.57 -0.93 2.99
N VAL A 85 -9.90 -1.66 1.92
CA VAL A 85 -10.67 -2.91 2.02
C VAL A 85 -9.83 -4.11 1.60
N TRP A 86 -9.29 -4.12 0.38
CA TRP A 86 -8.75 -5.35 -0.19
C TRP A 86 -7.37 -5.74 0.36
N GLU A 87 -6.37 -4.87 0.20
CA GLU A 87 -5.03 -5.05 0.77
C GLU A 87 -5.09 -5.24 2.30
N ASN A 88 -5.99 -4.50 2.95
CA ASN A 88 -6.25 -4.64 4.37
C ASN A 88 -6.60 -6.09 4.76
N LYS A 89 -7.39 -6.77 3.91
CA LYS A 89 -7.79 -8.18 4.06
C LYS A 89 -6.69 -9.16 3.73
N ILE A 90 -5.98 -8.97 2.63
CA ILE A 90 -5.11 -10.01 2.05
C ILE A 90 -3.64 -9.84 2.44
N LEU A 91 -3.24 -8.69 2.99
CA LEU A 91 -1.88 -8.41 3.41
C LEU A 91 -1.81 -7.84 4.82
N CYS A 92 -2.55 -6.76 5.12
CA CYS A 92 -2.39 -6.09 6.42
C CYS A 92 -2.87 -6.96 7.59
N SER A 93 -3.98 -7.67 7.44
CA SER A 93 -4.53 -8.61 8.43
C SER A 93 -3.53 -9.70 8.86
N HIS A 94 -2.57 -10.03 8.00
CA HIS A 94 -1.51 -11.01 8.24
C HIS A 94 -0.30 -10.44 8.99
N CYS A 95 -0.27 -9.11 9.17
CA CYS A 95 0.84 -8.42 9.77
C CYS A 95 0.72 -8.35 11.30
N PRO A 96 1.79 -8.58 12.08
CA PRO A 96 1.75 -8.46 13.54
C PRO A 96 1.29 -7.09 14.05
N TYR A 97 1.53 -6.01 13.30
CA TYR A 97 1.02 -4.66 13.62
C TYR A 97 -0.50 -4.55 13.60
N TYR A 98 -1.17 -5.52 12.98
CA TYR A 98 -2.62 -5.58 12.90
C TYR A 98 -3.24 -6.25 14.14
N ALA A 99 -2.46 -7.04 14.88
CA ALA A 99 -2.87 -7.81 16.05
C ALA A 99 -3.32 -6.97 17.26
N PHE A 100 -2.96 -5.68 17.29
CA PHE A 100 -3.37 -4.74 18.35
C PHE A 100 -4.85 -4.37 18.19
N GLU A 101 -5.77 -5.29 18.51
CA GLU A 101 -7.22 -5.15 18.27
C GLU A 101 -7.87 -3.97 19.01
N ASP A 102 -7.28 -3.50 20.11
CA ASP A 102 -7.75 -2.33 20.86
C ASP A 102 -7.65 -1.03 20.01
N GLU A 103 -6.87 -1.05 18.93
CA GLU A 103 -6.66 0.07 18.05
C GLU A 103 -7.46 -0.04 16.74
N LYS A 104 -8.26 0.99 16.44
CA LYS A 104 -9.05 1.05 15.19
C LYS A 104 -8.22 1.27 13.93
N LYS A 105 -6.96 1.68 14.06
CA LYS A 105 -6.06 2.04 12.95
C LYS A 105 -4.82 1.15 12.95
N VAL A 106 -4.28 0.88 11.76
CA VAL A 106 -3.06 0.09 11.58
C VAL A 106 -1.83 0.95 11.89
N LYS A 107 -0.88 0.41 12.66
CA LYS A 107 0.42 1.03 12.95
C LYS A 107 1.55 0.31 12.20
N CYS A 108 1.47 0.31 10.87
CA CYS A 108 2.46 -0.28 9.97
C CYS A 108 3.13 0.81 9.15
N TYR A 109 4.39 0.63 8.76
CA TYR A 109 5.13 1.62 7.96
C TYR A 109 4.51 1.87 6.58
N ALA A 110 3.91 0.85 5.95
CA ALA A 110 3.35 0.97 4.60
C ALA A 110 1.98 1.67 4.57
N ASN A 111 1.14 1.42 5.57
CA ASN A 111 -0.26 1.83 5.61
C ASN A 111 -0.62 2.44 6.97
N TYR A 112 0.25 3.30 7.49
CA TYR A 112 0.06 3.90 8.81
C TYR A 112 -1.24 4.72 8.86
N GLY A 113 -2.09 4.45 9.84
CA GLY A 113 -3.28 5.25 10.11
C GLY A 113 -4.54 4.85 9.33
N ILE A 114 -4.46 3.87 8.41
CA ILE A 114 -5.65 3.32 7.75
C ILE A 114 -6.52 2.56 8.76
N TYR A 115 -7.84 2.55 8.55
CA TYR A 115 -8.74 1.83 9.45
C TYR A 115 -8.59 0.32 9.28
N LYS A 116 -8.69 -0.42 10.38
CA LYS A 116 -8.74 -1.88 10.38
C LYS A 116 -10.13 -2.33 9.92
N ALA A 117 -10.23 -2.85 8.69
CA ALA A 117 -11.50 -3.29 8.11
C ALA A 117 -11.79 -4.78 8.37
N TRP A 118 -10.76 -5.56 8.71
CA TRP A 118 -10.82 -7.02 8.88
C TRP A 118 -10.31 -7.45 10.25
N LYS A 119 -10.45 -8.75 10.56
CA LYS A 119 -9.86 -9.36 11.77
C LYS A 119 -8.40 -9.74 11.51
N TYR A 120 -7.61 -9.80 12.58
CA TYR A 120 -6.24 -10.28 12.53
C TYR A 120 -6.22 -11.79 12.18
N ASP A 121 -5.41 -12.16 11.19
CA ASP A 121 -5.17 -13.55 10.77
C ASP A 121 -3.65 -13.78 10.65
N PRO A 122 -2.96 -14.36 11.63
CA PRO A 122 -1.50 -14.48 11.61
C PRO A 122 -0.97 -15.51 10.61
N ALA A 123 -1.83 -16.18 9.82
CA ALA A 123 -1.38 -17.15 8.83
C ALA A 123 -0.50 -16.48 7.77
N PRO A 124 0.44 -17.20 7.15
CA PRO A 124 1.10 -16.68 5.96
C PRO A 124 0.09 -16.57 4.82
N MET A 125 0.18 -15.49 4.03
CA MET A 125 -0.65 -15.32 2.83
C MET A 125 -0.68 -16.60 1.98
N SER A 126 -1.89 -17.03 1.66
CA SER A 126 -2.13 -18.11 0.73
C SER A 126 -1.62 -17.76 -0.67
N ARG A 127 -1.48 -18.77 -1.54
CA ARG A 127 -1.09 -18.55 -2.95
C ARG A 127 -2.09 -17.63 -3.67
N SER A 128 -3.38 -17.79 -3.39
CA SER A 128 -4.43 -16.95 -3.97
C SER A 128 -4.29 -15.49 -3.55
N GLU A 129 -4.07 -15.21 -2.26
CA GLU A 129 -3.89 -13.84 -1.76
C GLU A 129 -2.66 -13.17 -2.36
N LYS A 130 -1.54 -13.92 -2.49
CA LYS A 130 -0.33 -13.40 -3.16
C LYS A 130 -0.60 -13.00 -4.61
N ILE A 131 -1.32 -13.84 -5.36
CA ILE A 131 -1.69 -13.53 -6.75
C ILE A 131 -2.58 -12.28 -6.80
N GLN A 132 -3.59 -12.20 -5.93
CA GLN A 132 -4.49 -11.04 -5.85
C GLN A 132 -3.73 -9.75 -5.51
N PHE A 133 -2.77 -9.82 -4.59
CA PHE A 133 -1.92 -8.68 -4.24
C PHE A 133 -1.07 -8.23 -5.43
N ILE A 134 -0.42 -9.17 -6.13
CA ILE A 134 0.37 -8.86 -7.34
C ILE A 134 -0.51 -8.21 -8.41
N ILE A 135 -1.71 -8.74 -8.67
CA ILE A 135 -2.66 -8.16 -9.63
C ILE A 135 -3.04 -6.74 -9.19
N GLY A 136 -3.34 -6.53 -7.92
CA GLY A 136 -3.67 -5.20 -7.39
C GLY A 136 -2.52 -4.20 -7.57
N ILE A 137 -1.28 -4.59 -7.25
CA ILE A 137 -0.11 -3.73 -7.47
C ILE A 137 0.10 -3.48 -8.97
N ALA A 138 -0.10 -4.48 -9.83
CA ALA A 138 0.01 -4.32 -11.27
C ALA A 138 -1.04 -3.33 -11.81
N ILE A 139 -2.27 -3.33 -11.30
CA ILE A 139 -3.32 -2.36 -11.65
C ILE A 139 -2.96 -0.96 -11.13
N PHE A 140 -2.50 -0.87 -9.87
CA PHE A 140 -2.07 0.36 -9.23
C PHE A 140 -0.99 1.08 -10.05
N ILE A 141 0.05 0.36 -10.48
CA ILE A 141 1.13 0.91 -11.29
C ILE A 141 0.70 1.08 -12.75
N GLY A 142 -0.04 0.11 -13.30
CA GLY A 142 -0.36 0.05 -14.72
C GLY A 142 -1.33 1.13 -15.20
N ILE A 143 -2.33 1.51 -14.40
CA ILE A 143 -3.33 2.50 -14.81
C ILE A 143 -2.68 3.85 -15.17
N PRO A 144 -1.88 4.50 -14.28
CA PRO A 144 -1.20 5.75 -14.63
C PRO A 144 -0.32 5.63 -15.87
N LEU A 145 0.43 4.53 -16.00
CA LEU A 145 1.32 4.29 -17.13
C LEU A 145 0.58 4.19 -18.47
N ILE A 146 -0.56 3.51 -18.52
CA ILE A 146 -1.40 3.44 -19.73
C ILE A 146 -1.85 4.84 -20.15
N PHE A 147 -2.25 5.69 -19.20
CA PHE A 147 -2.68 7.06 -19.46
C PHE A 147 -1.55 8.00 -19.88
N LEU A 148 -0.28 7.65 -19.63
CA LEU A 148 0.87 8.35 -20.22
C LEU A 148 1.10 7.93 -21.68
N LEU A 149 0.79 6.69 -22.05
CA LEU A 149 0.98 6.20 -23.42
C LEU A 149 -0.06 6.75 -24.41
N LEU A 150 -1.31 6.96 -23.97
CA LEU A 150 -2.39 7.51 -24.81
C LEU A 150 -2.01 8.85 -25.50
N PRO A 151 -1.54 9.88 -24.76
CA PRO A 151 -1.05 11.14 -25.34
C PRO A 151 0.41 11.07 -25.81
N LYS A 152 1.06 9.90 -25.84
CA LYS A 152 2.47 9.71 -26.21
C LYS A 152 3.48 10.41 -25.29
N MET A 153 3.20 10.46 -23.99
CA MET A 153 4.06 11.07 -22.96
C MET A 153 5.21 10.14 -22.54
N TYR A 154 6.05 9.73 -23.51
CA TYR A 154 7.09 8.71 -23.32
C TYR A 154 8.15 9.06 -22.28
N ILE A 155 8.54 10.34 -22.17
CA ILE A 155 9.53 10.78 -21.18
C ILE A 155 8.98 10.55 -19.76
N TYR A 156 7.75 10.97 -19.49
CA TYR A 156 7.11 10.76 -18.19
C TYR A 156 6.88 9.28 -17.91
N PHE A 157 6.55 8.49 -18.93
CA PHE A 157 6.41 7.04 -18.82
C PHE A 157 7.72 6.40 -18.35
N ILE A 158 8.85 6.70 -19.00
CA ILE A 158 10.16 6.16 -18.64
C ILE A 158 10.59 6.59 -17.23
N LEU A 159 10.34 7.85 -16.86
CA LEU A 159 10.63 8.36 -15.52
C LEU A 159 9.72 7.78 -14.42
N SER A 160 8.62 7.12 -14.79
CA SER A 160 7.67 6.50 -13.86
C SER A 160 7.84 4.98 -13.74
N LEU A 161 8.84 4.39 -14.40
CA LEU A 161 9.23 2.97 -14.29
C LEU A 161 10.30 2.78 -13.22
#